data_AF-A0A3R9V2I3-F1
#
_entry.id   AF-A0A3R9V2I3-F1
#
_cell.length_a   1.000
_cell.length_b   1.000
_cell.length_c   1.000
_cell.angle_alpha   90.00
_cell.angle_beta   90.00
_cell.angle_gamma   90.00
#
_symmetry.space_group_name_H-M   'P 1'
#
loop_
_entity.id
_entity.type
_entity.pdbx_description
1 polymer ?
#
loop_
_entity_poly.entity_id
_entity_poly.type
_entity_poly.pdbx_seq_one_letter_code
_entity_poly.pdbx_strand_id
1 'polypeptide(L)'
;MIELAFLAALAALVGWLVNRKRQQRSTAIAAGEVAGVPCMLKWAAQGSRWRAGRLLIGAGPLAWQPSRGRPEVALPADLRRTGTRAPSVREGMSINPGSRIVECVSSGEAVLIAVMPADLDHVIKAVESA
;
A
#
# COMPACT_ATOMS: atom_id res chain seq x y z
N MET A 1 -10.55 37.30 -5.30
CA MET A 1 -9.07 37.30 -5.43
C MET A 1 -8.40 36.70 -4.19
N ILE A 2 -8.59 37.27 -2.99
CA ILE A 2 -7.97 36.77 -1.74
C ILE A 2 -8.37 35.32 -1.42
N GLU A 3 -9.64 34.98 -1.59
CA GLU A 3 -10.17 33.64 -1.30
C GLU A 3 -9.57 32.54 -2.21
N LEU A 4 -9.40 32.83 -3.50
CA LEU A 4 -8.75 31.93 -4.45
C LEU A 4 -7.26 31.76 -4.14
N ALA A 5 -6.58 32.86 -3.77
CA ALA A 5 -5.17 32.81 -3.36
C ALA A 5 -4.98 31.97 -2.09
N PHE A 6 -5.90 32.10 -1.12
CA PHE A 6 -5.88 31.31 0.10
C PHE A 6 -6.10 29.81 -0.16
N LEU A 7 -7.08 29.45 -0.99
CA LEU A 7 -7.33 28.05 -1.37
C LEU A 7 -6.13 27.44 -2.10
N ALA A 8 -5.49 28.19 -3.00
CA ALA A 8 -4.29 27.75 -3.69
C ALA A 8 -3.12 27.51 -2.73
N ALA A 9 -2.90 28.43 -1.77
CA ALA A 9 -1.86 28.27 -0.76
C ALA A 9 -2.10 27.03 0.13
N LEU A 10 -3.36 26.79 0.53
CA LEU A 10 -3.73 25.61 1.30
C LEU A 10 -3.48 24.31 0.51
N ALA A 11 -3.89 24.27 -0.76
CA ALA A 11 -3.67 23.11 -1.63
C ALA A 11 -2.18 22.82 -1.83
N ALA A 12 -1.35 23.86 -2.02
CA ALA A 12 0.09 23.73 -2.14
C ALA A 12 0.73 23.18 -0.86
N LEU A 13 0.32 23.69 0.31
CA LEU A 13 0.81 23.22 1.60
C LEU A 13 0.46 21.74 1.84
N VAL A 14 -0.78 21.34 1.57
CA VAL A 14 -1.23 19.95 1.69
C VAL A 14 -0.44 19.06 0.72
N GLY A 15 -0.27 19.49 -0.53
CA GLY A 15 0.53 18.77 -1.53
C GLY A 15 1.98 18.57 -1.08
N TRP A 16 2.61 19.62 -0.54
CA TRP A 16 3.96 19.57 0.01
C TRP A 16 4.09 18.60 1.19
N LEU A 17 3.16 18.64 2.15
CA LEU A 17 3.15 17.71 3.29
C LEU A 17 3.03 16.25 2.86
N VAL A 18 2.13 15.98 1.89
CA VAL A 18 1.96 14.63 1.32
C VAL A 18 3.24 14.18 0.64
N ASN A 19 3.87 15.05 -0.16
CA ASN A 19 5.12 14.72 -0.84
C ASN A 19 6.28 14.49 0.14
N ARG A 20 6.39 15.33 1.17
CA ARG A 20 7.40 15.17 2.23
C ARG A 20 7.27 13.82 2.92
N LYS A 21 6.05 13.41 3.29
CA LYS A 21 5.80 12.11 3.92
C LYS A 21 6.05 10.93 2.98
N ARG A 22 5.85 11.11 1.67
CA ARG A 22 6.26 10.12 0.65
C ARG A 22 7.77 10.00 0.62
N GLN A 23 8.47 11.12 0.53
CA GLN A 23 9.93 11.13 0.48
C GLN A 23 10.56 10.48 1.70
N GLN A 24 10.08 10.80 2.91
CA GLN A 24 10.54 10.19 4.15
C GLN A 24 10.40 8.66 4.16
N ARG A 25 9.31 8.13 3.59
CA ARG A 25 9.12 6.68 3.47
C ARG A 25 10.07 6.08 2.46
N SER A 26 10.20 6.68 1.28
CA SER A 26 11.14 6.21 0.26
C SER A 26 12.58 6.19 0.77
N THR A 27 12.99 7.21 1.53
CA THR A 27 14.33 7.26 2.13
C THR A 27 14.52 6.20 3.21
N ALA A 28 13.50 5.95 4.05
CA ALA A 28 13.56 4.89 5.06
C ALA A 28 13.68 3.50 4.42
N ILE A 29 12.87 3.22 3.38
CA ILE A 29 12.94 1.96 2.62
C ILE A 29 14.32 1.80 1.97
N ALA A 30 14.85 2.86 1.35
CA ALA A 30 16.18 2.83 0.74
C ALA A 30 17.31 2.63 1.76
N ALA A 31 17.12 3.10 3.01
CA ALA A 31 18.02 2.87 4.13
C ALA A 31 17.86 1.48 4.78
N GLY A 32 16.90 0.66 4.32
CA GLY A 32 16.59 -0.65 4.91
C GLY A 32 15.82 -0.58 6.23
N GLU A 33 15.36 0.61 6.61
CA GLU A 33 14.53 0.81 7.80
C GLU A 33 13.10 0.29 7.57
N VAL A 34 12.43 -0.11 8.64
CA VAL A 34 11.03 -0.55 8.57
C VAL A 34 10.13 0.64 8.21
N ALA A 35 9.49 0.58 7.05
CA ALA A 35 8.57 1.61 6.58
C ALA A 35 7.19 1.03 6.29
N GLY A 36 6.15 1.71 6.78
CA GLY A 36 4.76 1.37 6.52
C GLY A 36 4.21 2.03 5.26
N VAL A 37 3.94 1.24 4.21
CA VAL A 37 3.27 1.66 2.99
C VAL A 37 1.76 1.46 3.11
N PRO A 38 0.92 2.52 3.07
CA PRO A 38 -0.53 2.39 3.10
C PRO A 38 -1.04 1.57 1.91
N CYS A 39 -1.87 0.57 2.22
CA CYS A 39 -2.48 -0.29 1.21
C CYS A 39 -3.82 -0.84 1.71
N MET A 40 -4.56 -1.45 0.78
CA MET A 40 -5.66 -2.33 1.12
C MET A 40 -5.23 -3.77 0.81
N LEU A 41 -5.50 -4.69 1.73
CA LEU A 41 -5.21 -6.11 1.58
C LEU A 41 -6.53 -6.89 1.42
N LYS A 42 -6.56 -7.84 0.50
CA LYS A 42 -7.59 -8.87 0.42
C LYS A 42 -6.91 -10.24 0.38
N TRP A 43 -7.17 -11.04 1.40
CA TRP A 43 -6.53 -12.34 1.61
C TRP A 43 -7.46 -13.22 2.44
N ALA A 44 -7.70 -14.46 2.00
CA ALA A 44 -8.66 -15.37 2.60
C ALA A 44 -8.46 -15.56 4.12
N ALA A 45 -7.21 -15.67 4.58
CA ALA A 45 -6.89 -15.80 6.02
C ALA A 45 -7.30 -14.57 6.86
N GLN A 46 -7.54 -13.41 6.22
CA GLN A 46 -8.02 -12.18 6.85
C GLN A 46 -9.49 -11.86 6.53
N GLY A 47 -10.17 -12.77 5.81
CA GLY A 47 -11.54 -12.64 5.33
C GLY A 47 -11.65 -12.27 3.84
N SER A 48 -12.86 -12.32 3.30
CA SER A 48 -13.11 -12.12 1.86
C SER A 48 -13.16 -10.66 1.39
N ARG A 49 -13.06 -9.69 2.32
CA ARG A 49 -13.20 -8.26 2.06
C ARG A 49 -11.84 -7.57 1.95
N TRP A 50 -11.81 -6.45 1.24
CA TRP A 50 -10.69 -5.51 1.29
C TRP A 50 -10.58 -4.88 2.67
N ARG A 51 -9.35 -4.79 3.20
CA ARG A 51 -9.08 -4.23 4.53
C ARG A 51 -7.95 -3.23 4.47
N ALA A 52 -8.17 -2.07 5.08
CA ALA A 52 -7.17 -1.01 5.16
C ALA A 52 -6.05 -1.36 6.15
N GLY A 53 -4.82 -1.05 5.77
CA GLY A 53 -3.65 -1.25 6.60
C GLY A 53 -2.40 -0.62 6.03
N ARG A 54 -1.26 -1.11 6.50
CA ARG A 54 0.06 -0.76 6.02
C ARG A 54 0.85 -2.03 5.78
N LEU A 55 1.45 -2.14 4.60
CA LEU A 55 2.50 -3.12 4.35
C LEU A 55 3.78 -2.61 5.02
N LEU A 56 4.37 -3.40 5.90
CA LEU A 56 5.64 -3.11 6.55
C LEU A 56 6.74 -3.73 5.71
N ILE A 57 7.61 -2.88 5.16
CA ILE A 57 8.74 -3.25 4.31
C ILE A 57 10.02 -2.89 5.08
N GLY A 58 10.99 -3.81 5.16
CA GLY A 58 12.25 -3.61 5.89
C GLY A 58 13.03 -4.91 6.08
N ALA A 59 13.95 -4.95 7.04
CA ALA A 59 14.91 -6.04 7.27
C ALA A 59 14.33 -7.38 7.80
N GLY A 60 13.03 -7.64 7.64
CA GLY A 60 12.38 -8.86 8.12
C GLY A 60 11.31 -9.36 7.14
N PRO A 61 10.60 -10.46 7.48
CA PRO A 61 9.52 -10.98 6.65
C PRO A 61 8.49 -9.90 6.36
N LEU A 62 7.95 -9.91 5.15
CA LEU A 62 6.94 -8.95 4.75
C LEU A 62 5.71 -9.09 5.66
N ALA A 63 5.27 -8.00 6.27
CA ALA A 63 4.15 -8.02 7.19
C ALA A 63 3.10 -6.97 6.83
N TRP A 64 1.87 -7.19 7.28
CA TRP A 64 0.77 -6.26 7.09
C TRP A 64 0.16 -5.88 8.43
N GLN A 65 0.12 -4.59 8.71
CA GLN A 65 -0.48 -4.02 9.91
C GLN A 65 -1.88 -3.44 9.58
N PRO A 66 -2.97 -4.01 10.13
CA PRO A 66 -4.32 -3.48 9.96
C PRO A 66 -4.44 -2.05 10.50
N SER A 67 -5.25 -1.19 9.86
CA SER A 67 -5.45 0.19 10.35
C SER A 67 -6.22 0.29 11.67
N ARG A 68 -6.97 -0.75 12.06
CA ARG A 68 -7.78 -0.76 13.29
C ARG A 68 -7.85 -2.14 13.93
N GLY A 69 -7.67 -2.17 15.24
CA GLY A 69 -8.21 -3.18 16.17
C GLY A 69 -7.71 -4.61 15.97
N ARG A 70 -6.63 -4.83 15.21
CA ARG A 70 -6.05 -6.15 15.00
C ARG A 70 -4.53 -6.09 15.02
N PRO A 71 -3.87 -7.17 15.48
CA PRO A 71 -2.41 -7.24 15.47
C PRO A 71 -1.88 -7.26 14.03
N GLU A 72 -0.59 -6.96 13.93
CA GLU A 72 0.19 -7.20 12.72
C GLU A 72 0.14 -8.67 12.31
N VAL A 73 0.15 -8.91 11.01
CA VAL A 73 0.08 -10.24 10.43
C VAL A 73 1.22 -10.40 9.45
N ALA A 74 2.09 -11.38 9.66
CA ALA A 74 3.09 -11.76 8.69
C ALA A 74 2.41 -12.26 7.41
N LEU A 75 2.88 -11.77 6.26
CA LEU A 75 2.47 -12.36 4.99
C LEU A 75 3.19 -13.71 4.80
N PRO A 76 2.62 -14.60 3.99
CA PRO A 76 3.25 -15.89 3.72
C PRO A 76 4.65 -15.74 3.11
N ALA A 77 5.59 -16.59 3.51
CA ALA A 77 6.96 -16.56 3.00
C ALA A 77 7.08 -17.04 1.54
N ASP A 78 6.09 -17.77 1.04
CA ASP A 78 6.02 -18.24 -0.36
C ASP A 78 5.21 -17.29 -1.26
N LEU A 79 5.00 -16.05 -0.81
CA LEU A 79 4.23 -15.05 -1.53
C LEU A 79 4.92 -14.66 -2.85
N ARG A 80 4.36 -15.09 -3.97
CA ARG A 80 4.89 -14.79 -5.30
C ARG A 80 3.97 -13.84 -6.05
N ARG A 81 4.51 -12.75 -6.58
CA ARG A 81 3.80 -11.88 -7.52
C ARG A 81 3.45 -12.65 -8.82
N THR A 82 2.22 -12.50 -9.28
CA THR A 82 1.72 -13.03 -10.55
C THR A 82 1.38 -11.94 -11.55
N GLY A 83 1.15 -10.70 -11.09
CA GLY A 83 0.83 -9.61 -11.99
C GLY A 83 0.53 -8.27 -11.31
N THR A 84 0.10 -7.31 -12.12
CA THR A 84 -0.37 -6.01 -11.66
C THR A 84 -1.47 -5.51 -12.58
N ARG A 85 -2.58 -5.00 -12.02
CA ARG A 85 -3.72 -4.52 -12.81
C ARG A 85 -4.42 -3.32 -12.18
N ALA A 86 -5.33 -2.71 -12.94
CA ALA A 86 -6.28 -1.75 -12.39
C ALA A 86 -7.39 -2.46 -11.58
N PRO A 87 -7.99 -1.78 -10.58
CA PRO A 87 -9.24 -2.22 -9.97
C PRO A 87 -10.35 -2.37 -11.01
N SER A 88 -11.17 -3.40 -10.86
CA SER A 88 -12.47 -3.47 -11.53
C SER A 88 -13.43 -2.41 -10.97
N VAL A 89 -14.52 -2.13 -11.67
CA VAL A 89 -15.56 -1.19 -11.21
C VAL A 89 -16.07 -1.55 -9.81
N ARG A 90 -16.33 -2.85 -9.56
CA ARG A 90 -16.81 -3.34 -8.26
C ARG A 90 -15.77 -3.15 -7.16
N GLU A 91 -14.50 -3.41 -7.46
CA GLU A 91 -13.41 -3.17 -6.50
C GLU A 91 -13.24 -1.67 -6.22
N GLY A 92 -13.39 -0.81 -7.23
CA GLY A 92 -13.35 0.65 -7.09
C GLY A 92 -14.41 1.24 -6.13
N MET A 93 -15.44 0.47 -5.76
CA MET A 93 -16.39 0.85 -4.70
C MET A 93 -15.84 0.58 -3.29
N SER A 94 -14.83 -0.28 -3.15
CA SER A 94 -14.24 -0.71 -1.86
C SER A 94 -12.81 -0.20 -1.64
N ILE A 95 -12.09 0.10 -2.72
CA ILE A 95 -10.72 0.62 -2.71
C ILE A 95 -10.63 1.87 -3.58
N ASN A 96 -9.55 2.65 -3.47
CA ASN A 96 -9.36 3.81 -4.33
C ASN A 96 -9.29 3.39 -5.81
N PRO A 97 -10.16 3.90 -6.71
CA PRO A 97 -10.15 3.53 -8.14
C PRO A 97 -8.84 3.84 -8.86
N GLY A 98 -8.08 4.84 -8.40
CA GLY A 98 -6.77 5.19 -8.93
C GLY A 98 -5.62 4.33 -8.43
N SER A 99 -5.88 3.34 -7.57
CA SER A 99 -4.87 2.39 -7.10
C SER A 99 -4.48 1.39 -8.20
N ARG A 100 -3.42 0.63 -7.95
CA ARG A 100 -3.06 -0.58 -8.70
C ARG A 100 -3.12 -1.77 -7.75
N ILE A 101 -3.61 -2.89 -8.25
CA ILE A 101 -3.67 -4.15 -7.52
C ILE A 101 -2.46 -4.98 -7.94
N VAL A 102 -1.56 -5.23 -6.99
CA VAL A 102 -0.52 -6.24 -7.10
C VAL A 102 -1.17 -7.58 -6.78
N GLU A 103 -1.09 -8.51 -7.73
CA GLU A 103 -1.64 -9.84 -7.61
C GLU A 103 -0.53 -10.79 -7.20
N CYS A 104 -0.74 -11.49 -6.09
CA CYS A 104 0.19 -12.48 -5.58
C CYS A 104 -0.54 -13.81 -5.32
N VAL A 105 0.24 -14.88 -5.27
CA VAL A 105 -0.20 -16.21 -4.87
C VAL A 105 0.70 -16.74 -3.77
N SER A 106 0.13 -17.44 -2.79
CA SER A 106 0.84 -18.21 -1.77
C SER A 106 0.07 -19.50 -1.56
N SER A 107 0.75 -20.65 -1.67
CA SER A 107 0.13 -21.97 -1.49
C SER A 107 -1.17 -22.19 -2.30
N GLY A 108 -1.26 -21.56 -3.48
CA GLY A 108 -2.45 -21.59 -4.34
C GLY A 108 -3.55 -20.57 -4.00
N GLU A 109 -3.45 -19.87 -2.86
CA GLU A 109 -4.37 -18.81 -2.48
C GLU A 109 -3.95 -17.44 -3.01
N ALA A 110 -4.92 -16.67 -3.48
CA ALA A 110 -4.70 -15.30 -3.93
C ALA A 110 -4.52 -14.34 -2.75
N VAL A 111 -3.47 -13.53 -2.82
CA VAL A 111 -3.21 -12.39 -1.93
C VAL A 111 -3.17 -11.14 -2.80
N LEU A 112 -4.12 -10.23 -2.60
CA LEU A 112 -4.24 -9.03 -3.41
C LEU A 112 -3.90 -7.79 -2.58
N ILE A 113 -3.01 -6.96 -3.11
CA ILE A 113 -2.53 -5.74 -2.44
C ILE A 113 -2.86 -4.55 -3.34
N ALA A 114 -3.84 -3.74 -2.95
CA ALA A 114 -4.16 -2.49 -3.63
C ALA A 114 -3.35 -1.34 -3.03
N VAL A 115 -2.55 -0.68 -3.87
CA VAL A 115 -1.61 0.36 -3.47
C VAL A 115 -1.71 1.55 -4.43
N MET A 116 -1.46 2.76 -3.93
CA MET A 116 -1.42 3.95 -4.78
C MET A 116 -0.22 3.89 -5.74
N PRO A 117 -0.31 4.42 -6.97
CA PRO A 117 0.75 4.29 -7.98
C PRO A 117 2.14 4.75 -7.51
N ALA A 118 2.20 5.80 -6.68
CA ALA A 118 3.47 6.31 -6.18
C ALA A 118 4.20 5.39 -5.19
N ASP A 119 3.51 4.42 -4.60
CA ASP A 119 4.07 3.46 -3.67
C ASP A 119 4.19 2.06 -4.33
N LEU A 120 3.80 1.90 -5.59
CA LEU A 120 3.71 0.61 -6.29
C LEU A 120 5.08 -0.08 -6.42
N ASP A 121 6.10 0.65 -6.86
CA ASP A 121 7.42 0.08 -7.11
C ASP A 121 8.06 -0.44 -5.81
N HIS A 122 7.82 0.23 -4.69
CA HIS A 122 8.28 -0.23 -3.38
C HIS A 122 7.62 -1.56 -3.00
N VAL A 123 6.31 -1.69 -3.22
CA VAL A 123 5.56 -2.92 -2.91
C VAL A 123 6.00 -4.07 -3.83
N ILE A 124 6.16 -3.82 -5.13
CA ILE A 124 6.62 -4.84 -6.08
C ILE A 124 7.99 -5.37 -5.68
N LYS A 125 8.95 -4.47 -5.43
CA LYS A 125 10.30 -4.85 -4.99
C LYS A 125 10.27 -5.64 -3.68
N ALA A 126 9.44 -5.22 -2.73
CA ALA A 126 9.33 -5.90 -1.44
C ALA A 126 8.74 -7.31 -1.57
N VAL A 127 7.72 -7.51 -2.41
CA VAL A 127 7.16 -8.84 -2.68
C VAL A 127 8.13 -9.72 -3.45
N GLU A 128 8.89 -9.17 -4.39
CA GLU A 128 9.87 -9.92 -5.18
C GLU A 128 11.14 -10.27 -4.38
N SER A 129 11.34 -9.64 -3.23
CA SER A 129 12.46 -9.90 -2.32
C SER A 129 12.06 -10.65 -1.04
N ALA A 130 10.78 -11.04 -0.92
CA ALA A 130 10.21 -11.70 0.25
C ALA A 130 10.55 -13.19 0.32
#